data_AF-T0ZNT9-F1
#
_entry.id   AF-T0ZNT9-F1
#
_cell.length_a   1.000
_cell.length_b   1.000
_cell.length_c   1.000
_cell.angle_alpha   90.00
_cell.angle_beta   90.00
_cell.angle_gamma   90.00
#
_symmetry.space_group_name_H-M   'P 1'
#
loop_
_entity.id
_entity.type
_entity.pdbx_description
1 polymer ?
#
loop_
_entity_poly.entity_id
_entity_poly.type
_entity_poly.pdbx_seq_one_letter_code
_entity_poly.pdbx_strand_id
1 'polypeptide(L)' 'VYIGNVAGNPYESTYCPSCGNVAIRRSGFSITEWRLDASSRCTNCCTKIPIIGGKPKDFSYRGIESVL' A
#
# COMPACT_ATOMS: atom_id res chain seq x y z
N VAL A 1 -9.72 18.48 8.14
CA VAL A 1 -8.84 17.29 8.26
C VAL A 1 -9.26 16.28 7.21
N TYR A 2 -8.31 15.67 6.48
CA TYR A 2 -8.61 14.56 5.56
C TYR A 2 -8.63 13.24 6.32
N ILE A 3 -9.53 12.32 5.97
CA ILE A 3 -9.71 11.06 6.70
C ILE A 3 -8.44 10.18 6.71
N GLY A 4 -7.61 10.29 5.66
CA GLY A 4 -6.32 9.61 5.58
C GLY A 4 -5.21 10.18 6.48
N ASN A 5 -5.45 11.31 7.15
CA ASN A 5 -4.52 11.89 8.13
C ASN A 5 -4.90 11.54 9.58
N VAL A 6 -5.96 10.75 9.77
CA VAL A 6 -6.37 10.27 11.10
C VAL A 6 -5.62 8.96 11.37
N ALA A 7 -4.77 8.95 12.40
CA ALA A 7 -3.94 7.79 12.73
C ALA A 7 -4.81 6.55 13.00
N GLY A 8 -4.44 5.42 12.38
CA GLY A 8 -5.16 4.15 12.53
C GLY A 8 -6.49 4.09 11.77
N ASN A 9 -6.84 5.13 11.02
CA ASN A 9 -7.98 5.10 10.14
C ASN A 9 -7.68 4.22 8.91
N PRO A 10 -8.60 3.32 8.49
CA PRO A 10 -8.39 2.47 7.31
C PRO A 10 -7.98 3.24 6.06
N TYR A 11 -8.48 4.47 5.89
CA TYR A 11 -8.22 5.31 4.73
C TYR A 11 -6.85 6.01 4.74
N GLU A 12 -5.97 5.72 5.72
CA GLU A 12 -4.56 6.12 5.66
C GLU A 12 -3.77 5.31 4.62
N SER A 13 -4.27 4.13 4.24
CA SER A 13 -3.68 3.23 3.25
C SER A 13 -4.25 3.45 1.84
N THR A 14 -3.46 3.11 0.82
CA THR A 14 -3.90 3.13 -0.57
C THR A 14 -4.48 1.77 -0.95
N TYR A 15 -5.70 1.77 -1.48
CA TYR A 15 -6.39 0.58 -1.96
C TYR A 15 -6.41 0.51 -3.49
N CYS A 16 -6.43 -0.70 -4.03
CA CYS A 16 -6.64 -0.93 -5.45
C CYS A 16 -8.10 -0.58 -5.80
N PRO A 17 -8.34 0.32 -6.77
CA PRO A 17 -9.70 0.72 -7.14
C PRO A 17 -10.47 -0.40 -7.87
N SER A 18 -9.78 -1.40 -8.38
CA SER A 18 -10.40 -2.51 -9.13
C SER A 18 -10.80 -3.68 -8.24
N CYS A 19 -9.92 -4.11 -7.32
CA CYS A 19 -10.18 -5.30 -6.49
C CYS A 19 -10.29 -5.02 -4.98
N GLY A 20 -10.12 -3.77 -4.54
CA GLY A 20 -10.25 -3.40 -3.12
C GLY A 20 -9.10 -3.86 -2.22
N ASN A 21 -8.13 -4.63 -2.71
CA ASN A 21 -6.97 -5.00 -1.90
C ASN A 21 -6.08 -3.80 -1.57
N VAL A 22 -5.43 -3.85 -0.41
CA VAL A 22 -4.42 -2.87 -0.03
C VAL A 22 -3.27 -2.92 -1.05
N ALA A 23 -3.03 -1.80 -1.73
CA ALA A 23 -1.94 -1.63 -2.68
C ALA A 23 -0.68 -1.12 -1.97
N ILE A 24 -0.85 -0.17 -1.05
CA ILE A 24 0.23 0.37 -0.20
C ILE A 24 -0.35 0.55 1.20
N ARG A 25 0.15 -0.21 2.17
CA ARG A 25 -0.24 -0.03 3.58
C ARG A 25 0.61 1.04 4.21
N ARG A 26 -0.04 1.88 5.01
CA ARG A 26 0.62 2.93 5.76
C ARG A 26 0.21 2.87 7.23
N SER A 27 1.07 3.43 8.07
CA SER A 27 0.75 3.83 9.44
C SER A 27 1.37 5.20 9.66
N GLY A 28 0.53 6.24 9.74
CA GLY A 28 1.00 7.62 9.71
C GLY A 28 1.79 7.94 8.43
N PHE A 29 3.06 8.33 8.57
CA PHE A 29 3.98 8.64 7.46
C PHE A 29 4.80 7.44 6.99
N SER A 30 4.74 6.32 7.70
CA SER A 30 5.51 5.12 7.38
C SER A 30 4.74 4.24 6.41
N ILE A 31 5.41 3.76 5.37
CA ILE A 31 4.92 2.64 4.55
C ILE A 31 5.24 1.37 5.31
N THR A 32 4.26 0.48 5.45
CA THR A 32 4.41 -0.81 6.12
C THR A 32 4.22 -1.99 5.18
N GLU A 33 3.63 -1.78 3.99
CA GLU A 33 3.45 -2.82 2.99
C GLU A 33 3.41 -2.23 1.57
N TRP A 34 3.99 -2.93 0.60
CA TRP A 34 4.00 -2.52 -0.82
C TRP A 34 3.58 -3.70 -1.72
N ARG A 35 2.36 -3.67 -2.24
CA ARG A 35 1.76 -4.71 -3.11
C ARG A 35 1.57 -4.20 -4.55
N LEU A 36 2.58 -3.51 -5.06
CA LEU A 36 2.67 -3.06 -6.45
C LEU A 36 3.92 -3.63 -7.12
N ASP A 37 3.80 -4.01 -8.38
CA ASP A 37 4.95 -4.38 -9.19
C ASP A 37 5.79 -3.15 -9.62
N ALA A 38 6.89 -3.41 -10.33
CA ALA A 38 7.78 -2.36 -10.85
C ALA A 38 7.10 -1.40 -11.84
N SER A 39 5.94 -1.78 -12.38
CA SER A 39 5.11 -0.98 -13.27
C SER A 39 3.87 -0.42 -12.55
N SER A 40 3.88 -0.28 -11.22
CA SER A 40 2.77 0.23 -10.41
C SER A 40 1.43 -0.48 -10.64
N ARG A 41 1.45 -1.77 -10.97
CA ARG A 41 0.24 -2.59 -11.07
C ARG A 41 0.01 -3.31 -9.76
N CYS A 42 -1.25 -3.43 -9.38
CA CYS A 42 -1.67 -4.25 -8.24
C CYS A 42 -1.20 -5.69 -8.45
N THR A 43 -0.51 -6.26 -7.47
CA THR A 43 -0.02 -7.65 -7.55
C THR A 43 -1.15 -8.69 -7.47
N ASN A 44 -2.37 -8.30 -7.06
CA ASN A 44 -3.52 -9.21 -7.02
C ASN A 44 -4.33 -9.26 -8.32
N CYS A 45 -4.60 -8.11 -8.95
CA CYS A 45 -5.51 -8.04 -10.11
C CYS A 45 -4.88 -7.39 -11.36
N CYS A 46 -3.58 -7.09 -11.33
CA CYS A 46 -2.82 -6.47 -12.41
C CYS A 46 -3.29 -5.06 -12.84
N THR A 47 -4.30 -4.48 -12.19
CA THR A 47 -4.77 -3.12 -12.50
C THR A 47 -3.66 -2.11 -12.26
N LYS A 48 -3.37 -1.29 -13.27
CA LYS A 48 -2.43 -0.18 -13.18
C LYS A 48 -3.00 0.91 -12.26
N ILE A 49 -2.25 1.30 -11.24
CA ILE A 49 -2.62 2.37 -10.31
C ILE A 49 -1.73 3.58 -10.62
N PRO A 50 -2.27 4.81 -10.68
CA PRO A 50 -1.52 6.02 -11.00
C PRO A 50 -0.66 6.50 -9.81
N ILE A 51 0.28 5.66 -9.37
CA ILE A 51 1.28 6.01 -8.35
C ILE A 51 2.48 6.66 -9.03
N ILE A 52 2.87 7.83 -8.53
CA ILE A 52 4.11 8.52 -8.90
C ILE A 52 5.20 8.14 -7.89
N GLY A 53 6.41 7.86 -8.39
CA GLY A 53 7.48 7.27 -7.61
C GLY A 53 7.40 5.74 -7.55
N GLY A 54 8.29 5.12 -6.77
CA GLY A 54 8.38 3.67 -6.63
C GLY A 54 8.59 3.24 -5.19
N LYS A 55 8.75 1.93 -4.97
CA LYS A 55 9.06 1.37 -3.64
C LYS A 55 10.29 2.09 -3.08
N PRO A 56 10.25 2.64 -1.84
CA PRO A 56 11.43 3.27 -1.26
C PRO A 56 12.60 2.28 -1.19
N LYS A 57 13.82 2.80 -1.38
CA LYS A 57 15.04 1.97 -1.41
C LYS A 57 15.33 1.30 -0.08
N ASP A 58 15.12 2.04 1.01
CA ASP A 58 15.36 1.56 2.38
C ASP A 58 14.16 0.80 2.97
N PHE A 59 13.17 0.48 2.14
CA PHE A 59 11.97 -0.26 2.56
C PHE A 59 12.25 -1.77 2.59
N SER A 60 12.36 -2.35 3.78
CA SER A 60 12.38 -3.80 3.98
C SER A 60 11.04 -4.30 4.56
N TYR A 61 10.12 -4.71 3.69
CA TYR A 61 8.99 -5.53 4.14
C TYR A 61 9.45 -6.98 4.24
N ARG A 62 9.61 -7.47 5.48
CA ARG A 62 9.66 -8.90 5.74
C ARG A 62 8.22 -9.33 5.87
N GLY A 63 7.63 -9.87 4.80
CA GLY A 63 6.28 -10.37 4.84
C GLY A 63 6.12 -11.39 5.96
N ILE A 64 5.56 -10.93 7.09
CA ILE A 64 4.97 -11.83 8.06
C ILE A 64 3.53 -11.99 7.60
N GLU A 65 3.26 -13.14 6.98
CA GLU A 65 1.96 -13.74 7.21
C GLU A 65 1.75 -13.72 8.73
N SER A 66 0.66 -13.13 9.17
CA SER A 66 0.08 -13.45 10.46
C SER A 66 -0.28 -14.94 10.46
N VAL A 67 0.71 -15.81 10.62
CA VAL A 67 0.50 -17.14 11.17
C VAL A 67 0.62 -16.95 12.68
N LEU A 68 -0.54 -16.72 13.30
CA LEU A 68 -0.86 -16.84 14.73
C LEU A 68 0.07 -16.11 15.72
#